data_AF-A0A2Z5FPG1-F1
#
_entry.id   AF-A0A2Z5FPG1-F1
#
_cell.length_a   1.000
_cell.length_b   1.000
_cell.length_c   1.000
_cell.angle_alpha   90.00
_cell.angle_beta   90.00
_cell.angle_gamma   90.00
#
_symmetry.space_group_name_H-M   'P 1'
#
loop_
_entity.id
_entity.type
_entity.pdbx_description
1 polymer ?
#
loop_
_entity_poly.entity_id
_entity_poly.type
_entity_poly.pdbx_seq_one_letter_code
_entity_poly.pdbx_strand_id
1 'polypeptide(L)'
;YGVPNPLELDEYGMPKYFEWFNGDIAVAALIVGEVCEQPSHWGSHSTLSDWMKSQKVPGISGIDTRALTKKIREHGTILGRIVYERPDDPKAFVVSDPNTRNLVAECSIKEPRVFNPEGSPRICAIDCGLKLNQIKCLVSRGARVELVPWNQPLDESSFDGLFISNGPGDPGYCKDTIQHIQQVLANGRKPIFGICLGHQLLSMAIGCKTYKMKYGN
;
A
#
# COMPACT_ATOMS: atom_id res chain seq x y z
N TYR A 1 18.72 4.91 11.89
CA TYR A 1 17.85 3.92 12.53
C TYR A 1 18.12 2.49 12.07
N GLY A 2 18.55 2.25 10.82
CA GLY A 2 18.77 0.89 10.32
C GLY A 2 17.43 0.18 10.02
N VAL A 3 17.51 -1.08 9.61
CA VAL A 3 16.35 -1.91 9.31
C VAL A 3 16.13 -2.90 10.46
N PRO A 4 14.93 -2.96 11.05
CA PRO A 4 14.63 -3.87 12.15
C PRO A 4 14.48 -5.32 11.69
N ASN A 5 14.46 -6.25 12.66
CA ASN A 5 14.33 -7.67 12.37
C ASN A 5 12.97 -7.98 11.72
N PRO A 6 12.94 -8.53 10.49
CA PRO A 6 11.68 -8.86 9.79
C PRO A 6 10.97 -10.09 10.36
N LEU A 7 11.65 -10.90 11.18
CA LEU A 7 11.10 -12.13 11.78
C LEU A 7 10.37 -11.89 13.11
N GLU A 8 10.47 -10.68 13.69
CA GLU A 8 9.74 -10.36 14.91
C GLU A 8 8.25 -10.18 14.60
N LEU A 9 7.42 -11.03 15.19
CA LEU A 9 5.96 -10.99 15.07
C LEU A 9 5.33 -10.39 16.34
N ASP A 10 4.14 -9.81 16.18
CA ASP A 10 3.27 -9.41 17.28
C ASP A 10 2.42 -10.58 17.79
N GLU A 11 1.60 -10.31 18.80
CA GLU A 11 0.71 -11.30 19.44
C GLU A 11 -0.34 -11.90 18.48
N TYR A 12 -0.56 -11.28 17.33
CA TYR A 12 -1.48 -11.73 16.28
C TYR A 12 -0.76 -12.36 15.09
N GLY A 13 0.55 -12.63 15.21
CA GLY A 13 1.36 -13.26 14.17
C GLY A 13 1.69 -12.34 12.98
N MET A 14 1.53 -11.03 13.11
CA MET A 14 1.91 -10.06 12.08
C MET A 14 3.30 -9.49 12.35
N PRO A 15 4.10 -9.15 11.31
CA PRO A 15 5.40 -8.50 11.49
C PRO A 15 5.30 -7.24 12.34
N LYS A 16 6.08 -7.15 13.41
CA LYS A 16 5.97 -6.08 14.42
C LYS A 16 6.33 -4.70 13.85
N TYR A 17 7.45 -4.60 13.14
CA TYR A 17 7.99 -3.34 12.63
C TYR A 17 7.77 -3.11 11.13
N PHE A 18 7.11 -4.05 10.47
CA PHE A 18 6.80 -3.96 9.05
C PHE A 18 5.29 -3.87 8.84
N GLU A 19 4.96 -3.25 7.73
CA GLU A 19 3.59 -2.91 7.32
C GLU A 19 3.12 -3.82 6.17
N TRP A 20 3.95 -4.82 5.82
CA TRP A 20 3.75 -5.85 4.78
C TRP A 20 4.08 -7.22 5.38
N PHE A 21 3.36 -8.27 4.96
CA PHE A 21 3.45 -9.61 5.58
C PHE A 21 4.86 -10.22 5.55
N ASN A 22 5.65 -10.01 4.49
CA ASN A 22 7.01 -10.55 4.41
C ASN A 22 8.10 -9.47 4.57
N GLY A 23 7.72 -8.25 5.02
CA GLY A 23 8.65 -7.13 5.09
C GLY A 23 9.19 -6.69 3.72
N ASP A 24 8.40 -6.88 2.66
CA ASP A 24 8.77 -6.51 1.29
C ASP A 24 8.82 -4.99 1.11
N ILE A 25 9.75 -4.52 0.28
CA ILE A 25 9.88 -3.13 -0.16
C ILE A 25 8.94 -2.92 -1.35
N ALA A 26 7.93 -2.07 -1.16
CA ALA A 26 6.95 -1.80 -2.20
C ALA A 26 7.42 -0.77 -3.26
N VAL A 27 8.46 0.02 -2.97
CA VAL A 27 8.96 1.02 -3.92
C VAL A 27 9.80 0.37 -5.02
N ALA A 28 9.63 0.85 -6.26
CA ALA A 28 10.43 0.36 -7.39
C ALA A 28 11.91 0.76 -7.28
N ALA A 29 12.19 1.90 -6.63
CA ALA A 29 13.54 2.39 -6.37
C ALA A 29 13.53 3.43 -5.24
N LEU A 30 14.69 3.69 -4.65
CA LEU A 30 14.87 4.74 -3.64
C LEU A 30 15.90 5.79 -4.09
N ILE A 31 15.56 7.08 -3.97
CA ILE A 31 16.46 8.20 -4.27
C ILE A 31 16.66 9.01 -2.99
N VAL A 32 17.91 9.18 -2.55
CA VAL A 32 18.25 9.90 -1.32
C VAL A 32 19.38 10.90 -1.54
N GLY A 33 19.45 11.92 -0.67
CA GLY A 33 20.58 12.84 -0.64
C GLY A 33 21.83 12.18 -0.05
N GLU A 34 21.66 11.51 1.09
CA GLU A 34 22.75 10.87 1.84
C GLU A 34 22.27 9.52 2.39
N VAL A 35 23.19 8.54 2.44
CA VAL A 35 22.93 7.21 3.02
C VAL A 35 23.73 7.07 4.32
N CYS A 36 23.06 6.63 5.38
CA CYS A 36 23.71 6.27 6.63
C CYS A 36 24.27 4.84 6.51
N GLU A 37 25.60 4.71 6.44
CA GLU A 37 26.28 3.41 6.33
C GLU A 37 26.37 2.67 7.66
N GLN A 38 26.40 3.41 8.78
CA GLN A 38 26.55 2.85 10.13
C GLN A 38 25.37 3.28 11.01
N PRO A 39 24.19 2.67 10.86
CA PRO A 39 23.05 2.97 11.70
C PRO A 39 23.32 2.54 13.15
N SER A 40 23.14 3.46 14.10
CA SER A 40 23.22 3.18 15.54
C SER A 40 21.84 3.32 16.17
N HIS A 41 21.17 2.19 16.40
CA HIS A 41 19.88 2.11 17.06
C HIS A 41 19.67 0.70 17.63
N TRP A 42 19.05 0.59 18.81
CA TRP A 42 18.87 -0.69 19.52
C TRP A 42 18.10 -1.74 18.70
N GLY A 43 17.17 -1.29 17.86
CA GLY A 43 16.40 -2.16 16.96
C GLY A 43 17.01 -2.33 15.56
N SER A 44 18.25 -1.89 15.32
CA SER A 44 18.90 -2.04 14.02
C SER A 44 19.44 -3.47 13.84
N HIS A 45 18.92 -4.20 12.86
CA HIS A 45 19.38 -5.55 12.50
C HIS A 45 20.27 -5.56 11.25
N SER A 46 19.96 -4.72 10.26
CA SER A 46 20.76 -4.57 9.03
C SER A 46 20.78 -3.13 8.53
N THR A 47 21.68 -2.84 7.58
CA THR A 47 21.69 -1.52 6.92
C THR A 47 20.56 -1.43 5.89
N LEU A 48 20.15 -0.20 5.56
CA LEU A 48 19.19 0.04 4.47
C LEU A 48 19.70 -0.55 3.15
N SER A 49 20.99 -0.38 2.86
CA SER A 49 21.63 -0.89 1.66
C SER A 49 21.57 -2.42 1.56
N ASP A 50 21.81 -3.13 2.67
CA ASP A 50 21.79 -4.60 2.68
C ASP A 50 20.36 -5.14 2.52
N TRP A 51 19.38 -4.48 3.14
CA TRP A 51 17.97 -4.82 2.97
C TRP A 51 17.48 -4.60 1.53
N MET A 52 17.86 -3.46 0.92
CA MET A 52 17.53 -3.19 -0.48
C MET A 52 18.20 -4.20 -1.44
N LYS A 53 19.47 -4.56 -1.19
CA LYS A 53 20.17 -5.59 -1.97
C LYS A 53 19.49 -6.96 -1.87
N SER A 54 19.09 -7.38 -0.67
CA SER A 54 18.46 -8.70 -0.47
C SER A 54 17.12 -8.82 -1.21
N GLN A 55 16.40 -7.71 -1.37
CA GLN A 55 15.14 -7.65 -2.10
C GLN A 55 15.26 -7.15 -3.54
N LYS A 56 16.48 -6.97 -4.04
CA LYS A 56 16.78 -6.53 -5.42
C LYS A 56 16.14 -5.18 -5.78
N VAL A 57 16.03 -4.27 -4.81
CA VAL A 57 15.52 -2.91 -5.05
C VAL A 57 16.68 -1.95 -5.32
N PRO A 58 16.69 -1.25 -6.47
CA PRO A 58 17.74 -0.28 -6.78
C PRO A 58 17.62 0.99 -5.93
N GLY A 59 18.76 1.60 -5.63
CA GLY A 59 18.85 2.88 -4.94
C GLY A 59 19.96 3.75 -5.49
N ILE A 60 19.82 5.07 -5.36
CA ILE A 60 20.84 6.06 -5.71
C ILE A 60 20.94 7.12 -4.62
N SER A 61 22.17 7.47 -4.24
CA SER A 61 22.50 8.49 -3.24
C SER A 61 23.28 9.64 -3.88
N GLY A 62 23.50 10.74 -3.13
CA GLY A 62 24.22 11.92 -3.62
C GLY A 62 23.41 12.79 -4.58
N ILE A 63 22.09 12.61 -4.62
CA ILE A 63 21.19 13.40 -5.46
C ILE A 63 20.65 14.60 -4.69
N ASP A 64 20.62 15.78 -5.31
CA ASP A 64 19.87 16.92 -4.77
C ASP A 64 18.36 16.64 -4.84
N THR A 65 17.84 15.99 -3.78
CA THR A 65 16.43 15.64 -3.65
C THR A 65 15.54 16.87 -3.55
N ARG A 66 16.07 18.04 -3.15
CA ARG A 66 15.34 19.31 -3.13
C ARG A 66 15.12 19.83 -4.54
N ALA A 67 16.14 19.82 -5.39
CA ALA A 67 16.00 20.16 -6.81
C ALA A 67 15.04 19.21 -7.52
N LEU A 68 15.14 17.89 -7.26
CA LEU A 68 14.21 16.90 -7.80
C LEU A 68 12.77 17.16 -7.35
N THR A 69 12.54 17.42 -6.06
CA THR A 69 11.20 17.71 -5.53
C THR A 69 10.59 18.97 -6.15
N LYS A 70 11.38 20.04 -6.33
CA LYS A 70 10.93 21.25 -7.03
C LYS A 70 10.48 20.95 -8.45
N LYS A 71 11.28 20.19 -9.20
CA LYS A 71 10.96 19.79 -10.58
C LYS A 71 9.63 19.02 -10.66
N ILE A 72 9.41 18.06 -9.76
CA ILE A 72 8.13 17.31 -9.68
C ILE A 72 6.98 18.24 -9.31
N ARG A 73 7.16 19.17 -8.37
CA ARG A 73 6.10 20.11 -7.98
C ARG A 73 5.69 21.05 -9.12
N GLU A 74 6.66 21.53 -9.89
CA GLU A 74 6.45 22.47 -10.99
C GLU A 74 5.78 21.80 -12.20
N HIS A 75 6.29 20.64 -12.61
CA HIS A 75 5.85 19.91 -13.80
C HIS A 75 4.77 18.84 -13.54
N GLY A 76 4.47 18.53 -12.28
CA GLY A 76 3.51 17.51 -11.88
C GLY A 76 4.11 16.10 -11.85
N THR A 77 3.30 15.08 -12.16
CA THR A 77 3.76 13.68 -12.18
C THR A 77 4.77 13.47 -13.31
N ILE A 78 6.03 13.16 -12.96
CA ILE A 78 7.11 12.89 -13.90
C ILE A 78 7.45 11.39 -13.86
N LEU A 79 7.54 10.76 -15.02
CA LEU A 79 8.09 9.41 -15.15
C LEU A 79 9.62 9.45 -15.11
N GLY A 80 10.22 8.55 -14.35
CA GLY A 80 11.67 8.48 -14.17
C GLY A 80 12.20 7.05 -14.18
N ARG A 81 13.50 6.92 -14.45
CA ARG A 81 14.22 5.64 -14.41
C ARG A 81 15.63 5.88 -13.86
N ILE A 82 16.10 4.95 -13.03
CA ILE A 82 17.51 4.87 -12.62
C ILE A 82 18.23 3.99 -13.64
N VAL A 83 19.36 4.48 -14.15
CA VAL A 83 20.24 3.76 -15.08
C VAL A 83 21.65 3.72 -14.48
N TYR A 84 22.35 2.60 -14.68
CA TYR A 84 23.71 2.42 -14.15
C TYR A 84 24.73 3.24 -14.95
N GLU A 85 24.58 3.23 -16.27
CA GLU A 85 25.40 4.01 -17.19
C GLU A 85 24.52 4.96 -17.99
N ARG A 86 25.10 6.09 -18.38
CA ARG A 86 24.40 7.06 -19.23
C ARG A 86 24.24 6.43 -20.62
N PRO A 87 23.00 6.26 -21.11
CA PRO A 87 22.80 5.71 -22.45
C PRO A 87 23.21 6.71 -23.54
N ASP A 88 23.67 6.18 -24.68
CA ASP A 88 24.02 6.98 -25.87
C ASP A 88 22.80 7.71 -26.43
N ASP A 89 21.64 7.04 -26.46
CA ASP A 89 20.34 7.64 -26.75
C ASP A 89 19.39 7.51 -25.55
N PRO A 90 19.23 8.57 -24.73
CA PRO A 90 18.28 8.60 -23.64
C PRO A 90 16.81 8.43 -24.08
N LYS A 91 16.46 8.74 -25.34
CA LYS A 91 15.08 8.64 -25.84
C LYS A 91 14.68 7.21 -26.20
N ALA A 92 15.65 6.31 -26.38
CA ALA A 92 15.38 4.90 -26.65
C ALA A 92 14.71 4.18 -25.47
N PHE A 93 14.86 4.72 -24.25
CA PHE A 93 14.28 4.14 -23.05
C PHE A 93 12.86 4.63 -22.81
N VAL A 94 11.87 3.85 -23.26
CA VAL A 94 10.47 4.07 -22.89
C VAL A 94 10.29 3.78 -21.40
N VAL A 95 9.84 4.78 -20.65
CA VAL A 95 9.43 4.62 -19.25
C VAL A 95 7.95 4.27 -19.23
N SER A 96 7.63 3.06 -18.77
CA SER A 96 6.25 2.61 -18.64
C SER A 96 5.57 3.34 -17.49
N ASP A 97 4.35 3.87 -17.73
CA ASP A 97 3.55 4.46 -16.66
C ASP A 97 2.91 3.34 -15.83
N PRO A 98 3.28 3.17 -14.54
CA PRO A 98 2.69 2.14 -13.70
C PRO A 98 1.18 2.32 -13.50
N ASN A 99 0.64 3.53 -13.68
CA ASN A 99 -0.78 3.83 -13.47
C ASN A 99 -1.70 3.24 -14.56
N THR A 100 -1.14 2.67 -15.64
CA THR A 100 -1.96 2.01 -16.68
C THR A 100 -2.33 0.57 -16.31
N ARG A 101 -1.82 0.06 -15.18
CA ARG A 101 -2.04 -1.30 -14.69
C ARG A 101 -2.94 -1.28 -13.45
N ASN A 102 -3.60 -2.40 -13.19
CA ASN A 102 -4.33 -2.59 -11.93
C ASN A 102 -3.36 -2.94 -10.80
N LEU A 103 -2.74 -1.91 -10.21
CA LEU A 103 -1.77 -2.07 -9.11
C LEU A 103 -2.40 -2.71 -7.87
N VAL A 104 -3.71 -2.52 -7.65
CA VAL A 104 -4.44 -3.13 -6.53
C VAL A 104 -4.46 -4.65 -6.65
N ALA A 105 -4.69 -5.18 -7.86
CA ALA A 105 -4.65 -6.62 -8.10
C ALA A 105 -3.25 -7.23 -7.90
N GLU A 106 -2.20 -6.45 -8.15
CA GLU A 106 -0.81 -6.87 -7.94
C GLU A 106 -0.47 -6.99 -6.44
N CYS A 107 -0.96 -6.07 -5.60
CA CYS A 107 -0.62 -6.04 -4.17
C CYS A 107 -1.60 -6.75 -3.24
N SER A 108 -2.85 -6.96 -3.65
CA SER A 108 -3.86 -7.66 -2.85
C SER A 108 -3.45 -9.10 -2.54
N ILE A 109 -3.76 -9.57 -1.33
CA ILE A 109 -3.74 -10.97 -0.95
C ILE A 109 -4.52 -11.83 -1.95
N LYS A 110 -4.14 -13.11 -2.03
CA LYS A 110 -4.76 -14.10 -2.91
C LYS A 110 -5.80 -14.97 -2.20
N GLU A 111 -5.58 -15.23 -0.92
CA GLU A 111 -6.44 -16.07 -0.10
C GLU A 111 -6.85 -15.32 1.18
N PRO A 112 -8.13 -15.39 1.59
CA PRO A 112 -8.61 -14.75 2.81
C PRO A 112 -7.82 -15.14 4.07
N ARG A 113 -7.73 -14.20 5.02
CA ARG A 113 -7.06 -14.42 6.31
C ARG A 113 -7.90 -13.85 7.45
N VAL A 114 -7.97 -14.58 8.56
CA VAL A 114 -8.70 -14.16 9.76
C VAL A 114 -7.71 -13.80 10.87
N PHE A 115 -7.92 -12.65 11.48
CA PHE A 115 -7.17 -12.16 12.63
C PHE A 115 -8.11 -11.99 13.82
N ASN A 116 -7.63 -12.37 15.01
CA ASN A 116 -8.39 -12.33 16.26
C ASN A 116 -9.76 -13.05 16.13
N PRO A 117 -9.77 -14.38 15.91
CA PRO A 117 -10.97 -15.14 15.55
C PRO A 117 -12.10 -15.06 16.59
N GLU A 118 -11.76 -14.90 17.87
CA GLU A 118 -12.73 -14.77 18.97
C GLU A 118 -13.17 -13.31 19.21
N GLY A 119 -12.66 -12.37 18.40
CA GLY A 119 -12.92 -10.95 18.52
C GLY A 119 -14.35 -10.54 18.13
N SER A 120 -14.72 -9.34 18.55
CA SER A 120 -15.97 -8.68 18.19
C SER A 120 -15.79 -7.16 18.18
N PRO A 121 -16.38 -6.42 17.22
CA PRO A 121 -17.27 -6.89 16.14
C PRO A 121 -16.51 -7.64 15.02
N ARG A 122 -17.26 -8.32 14.13
CA ARG A 122 -16.71 -8.94 12.92
C ARG A 122 -16.56 -7.89 11.82
N ILE A 123 -15.35 -7.68 11.34
CA ILE A 123 -15.04 -6.70 10.30
C ILE A 123 -14.52 -7.43 9.07
N CYS A 124 -15.21 -7.28 7.93
CA CYS A 124 -14.65 -7.67 6.64
C CYS A 124 -13.75 -6.54 6.14
N ALA A 125 -12.47 -6.83 5.89
CA ALA A 125 -11.49 -5.88 5.39
C ALA A 125 -11.11 -6.23 3.94
N ILE A 126 -11.43 -5.36 2.99
CA ILE A 126 -11.02 -5.54 1.59
C ILE A 126 -9.58 -5.07 1.43
N ASP A 127 -8.69 -5.97 1.03
CA ASP A 127 -7.29 -5.66 0.78
C ASP A 127 -7.09 -5.04 -0.60
N CYS A 128 -6.94 -3.72 -0.64
CA CYS A 128 -6.57 -2.99 -1.84
C CYS A 128 -5.05 -2.70 -1.94
N GLY A 129 -4.20 -3.35 -1.12
CA GLY A 129 -2.80 -2.95 -0.88
C GLY A 129 -2.60 -2.40 0.53
N LEU A 130 -3.23 -3.05 1.49
CA LEU A 130 -3.35 -2.65 2.89
C LEU A 130 -1.99 -2.59 3.59
N LYS A 131 -1.81 -1.54 4.40
CA LYS A 131 -0.78 -1.48 5.44
C LYS A 131 -1.24 -2.24 6.69
N LEU A 132 -0.43 -3.19 7.17
CA LEU A 132 -0.78 -4.07 8.29
C LEU A 132 -1.21 -3.34 9.56
N ASN A 133 -0.71 -2.13 9.81
CA ASN A 133 -1.12 -1.36 10.98
C ASN A 133 -2.62 -1.02 11.02
N GLN A 134 -3.32 -1.03 9.87
CA GLN A 134 -4.78 -0.92 9.84
C GLN A 134 -5.43 -2.12 10.52
N ILE A 135 -4.96 -3.34 10.23
CA ILE A 135 -5.45 -4.57 10.87
C ILE A 135 -5.06 -4.59 12.34
N LYS A 136 -3.80 -4.27 12.67
CA LYS A 136 -3.34 -4.16 14.07
C LYS A 136 -4.22 -3.23 14.88
N CYS A 137 -4.57 -2.05 14.35
CA CYS A 137 -5.45 -1.10 15.03
C CYS A 137 -6.87 -1.63 15.24
N LEU A 138 -7.44 -2.35 14.28
CA LEU A 138 -8.79 -2.92 14.41
C LEU A 138 -8.80 -4.04 15.47
N VAL A 139 -7.83 -4.94 15.36
CA VAL A 139 -7.68 -6.09 16.26
C VAL A 139 -7.36 -5.65 17.70
N SER A 140 -6.49 -4.64 17.88
CA SER A 140 -6.17 -4.10 19.21
C SER A 140 -7.37 -3.45 19.91
N ARG A 141 -8.44 -3.15 19.15
CA ARG A 141 -9.73 -2.65 19.68
C ARG A 141 -10.74 -3.78 19.92
N GLY A 142 -10.30 -5.03 19.83
CA GLY A 142 -11.09 -6.23 20.09
C GLY A 142 -11.77 -6.83 18.86
N ALA A 143 -11.71 -6.22 17.68
CA ALA A 143 -12.42 -6.71 16.51
C ALA A 143 -11.84 -8.02 15.96
N ARG A 144 -12.71 -8.90 15.44
CA ARG A 144 -12.33 -10.00 14.55
C ARG A 144 -12.23 -9.44 13.14
N VAL A 145 -11.09 -9.57 12.49
CA VAL A 145 -10.89 -9.02 11.14
C VAL A 145 -10.69 -10.13 10.14
N GLU A 146 -11.54 -10.16 9.12
CA GLU A 146 -11.42 -11.05 7.97
C GLU A 146 -10.94 -10.26 6.77
N LEU A 147 -9.65 -10.38 6.47
CA LEU A 147 -9.01 -9.76 5.32
C LEU A 147 -9.31 -10.59 4.07
N VAL A 148 -9.89 -9.96 3.05
CA VAL A 148 -10.29 -10.61 1.79
C VAL A 148 -9.63 -9.93 0.58
N PRO A 149 -9.43 -10.64 -0.54
CA PRO A 149 -8.93 -10.05 -1.78
C PRO A 149 -9.77 -8.86 -2.27
N TRP A 150 -9.13 -7.93 -3.00
CA TRP A 150 -9.76 -6.71 -3.52
C TRP A 150 -11.08 -6.92 -4.29
N ASN A 151 -11.21 -8.05 -4.98
CA ASN A 151 -12.36 -8.41 -5.82
C ASN A 151 -13.25 -9.52 -5.23
N GLN A 152 -13.08 -9.85 -3.94
CA GLN A 152 -13.88 -10.87 -3.28
C GLN A 152 -15.37 -10.45 -3.23
N PRO A 153 -16.31 -11.32 -3.66
CA PRO A 153 -17.73 -11.12 -3.41
C PRO A 153 -18.03 -11.06 -1.90
N LEU A 154 -18.84 -10.09 -1.49
CA LEU A 154 -19.13 -9.85 -0.08
C LEU A 154 -20.45 -10.52 0.33
N ASP A 155 -20.42 -11.20 1.49
CA ASP A 155 -21.62 -11.71 2.17
C ASP A 155 -21.89 -10.89 3.43
N GLU A 156 -22.89 -10.01 3.40
CA GLU A 156 -23.26 -9.13 4.51
C GLU A 156 -23.75 -9.85 5.77
N SER A 157 -24.10 -11.14 5.68
CA SER A 157 -24.44 -11.94 6.86
C SER A 157 -23.20 -12.33 7.69
N SER A 158 -22.03 -12.34 7.05
CA SER A 158 -20.76 -12.79 7.63
C SER A 158 -20.05 -11.75 8.51
N PHE A 159 -20.34 -10.46 8.33
CA PHE A 159 -19.67 -9.36 9.02
C PHE A 159 -20.63 -8.32 9.60
N ASP A 160 -20.16 -7.57 10.60
CA ASP A 160 -20.90 -6.52 11.28
C ASP A 160 -20.51 -5.12 10.77
N GLY A 161 -19.31 -4.98 10.17
CA GLY A 161 -18.87 -3.77 9.47
C GLY A 161 -17.93 -4.08 8.30
N LEU A 162 -17.86 -3.15 7.34
CA LEU A 162 -16.99 -3.24 6.17
C LEU A 162 -15.86 -2.21 6.25
N PHE A 163 -14.63 -2.66 6.06
CA PHE A 163 -13.44 -1.83 5.99
C PHE A 163 -12.80 -1.92 4.61
N ILE A 164 -12.44 -0.78 4.02
CA ILE A 164 -11.80 -0.70 2.70
C ILE A 164 -10.42 -0.05 2.89
N SER A 165 -9.36 -0.81 2.61
CA SER A 165 -8.01 -0.38 2.93
C SER A 165 -7.48 0.72 2.02
N ASN A 166 -6.27 1.20 2.34
CA ASN A 166 -5.47 1.94 1.38
C ASN A 166 -5.03 1.04 0.22
N GLY A 167 -4.56 1.66 -0.86
CA GLY A 167 -3.99 0.95 -2.00
C GLY A 167 -3.26 1.89 -2.96
N PRO A 168 -2.45 1.33 -3.88
CA PRO A 168 -1.80 2.06 -4.95
C PRO A 168 -2.74 2.24 -6.16
N GLY A 169 -2.36 3.14 -7.07
CA GLY A 169 -2.95 3.24 -8.40
C GLY A 169 -4.25 4.03 -8.48
N ASP A 170 -4.95 3.85 -9.59
CA ASP A 170 -6.18 4.57 -9.93
C ASP A 170 -7.42 3.72 -9.52
N PRO A 171 -8.34 4.25 -8.69
CA PRO A 171 -9.56 3.55 -8.30
C PRO A 171 -10.46 3.16 -9.48
N GLY A 172 -10.30 3.78 -10.66
CA GLY A 172 -11.02 3.41 -11.88
C GLY A 172 -10.79 1.98 -12.36
N TYR A 173 -9.71 1.32 -11.93
CA TYR A 173 -9.44 -0.09 -12.20
C TYR A 173 -10.16 -1.05 -11.24
N CYS A 174 -10.73 -0.57 -10.13
CA CYS A 174 -11.33 -1.37 -9.07
C CYS A 174 -12.86 -1.50 -9.21
N LYS A 175 -13.35 -1.78 -10.43
CA LYS A 175 -14.79 -1.81 -10.73
C LYS A 175 -15.56 -2.84 -9.89
N ASP A 176 -15.00 -4.03 -9.74
CA ASP A 176 -15.61 -5.12 -8.97
C ASP A 176 -15.76 -4.72 -7.49
N THR A 177 -14.71 -4.13 -6.91
CA THR A 177 -14.74 -3.60 -5.53
C THR A 177 -15.81 -2.52 -5.38
N ILE A 178 -15.91 -1.59 -6.33
CA ILE A 178 -16.93 -0.53 -6.31
C ILE A 178 -18.34 -1.15 -6.34
N GLN A 179 -18.57 -2.15 -7.20
CA GLN A 179 -19.85 -2.83 -7.30
C GLN A 179 -20.22 -3.55 -5.98
N HIS A 180 -19.28 -4.23 -5.34
CA HIS A 180 -19.53 -4.86 -4.04
C HIS A 180 -19.84 -3.84 -2.95
N ILE A 181 -19.12 -2.71 -2.92
CA ILE A 181 -19.41 -1.61 -1.97
C ILE A 181 -20.81 -1.04 -2.21
N GLN A 182 -21.24 -0.89 -3.46
CA GLN A 182 -22.58 -0.41 -3.82
C GLN A 182 -23.68 -1.32 -3.27
N GLN A 183 -23.48 -2.65 -3.32
CA GLN A 183 -24.43 -3.62 -2.77
C GLN A 183 -24.61 -3.43 -1.26
N VAL A 184 -23.51 -3.31 -0.52
CA VAL A 184 -23.53 -3.09 0.93
C VAL A 184 -24.16 -1.74 1.30
N LEU A 185 -23.85 -0.69 0.53
CA LEU A 185 -24.44 0.64 0.70
C LEU A 185 -25.96 0.62 0.48
N ALA A 186 -26.44 -0.10 -0.53
CA ALA A 186 -27.87 -0.17 -0.85
C ALA A 186 -28.70 -0.78 0.30
N ASN A 187 -28.11 -1.71 1.06
CA ASN A 187 -28.76 -2.29 2.23
C ASN A 187 -28.78 -1.36 3.43
N GLY A 188 -27.83 -0.42 3.55
CA GLY A 188 -27.87 0.70 4.49
C GLY A 188 -27.77 0.34 5.98
N ARG A 189 -27.43 -0.91 6.31
CA ARG A 189 -27.44 -1.42 7.71
C ARG A 189 -26.07 -1.49 8.36
N LYS A 190 -25.01 -1.67 7.57
CA LYS A 190 -23.66 -1.94 8.07
C LYS A 190 -22.82 -0.66 8.02
N PRO A 191 -22.06 -0.32 9.07
CA PRO A 191 -21.07 0.75 8.98
C PRO A 191 -19.97 0.39 7.96
N ILE A 192 -19.59 1.37 7.15
CA ILE A 192 -18.53 1.24 6.15
C ILE A 192 -17.46 2.29 6.43
N PHE A 193 -16.19 1.88 6.47
CA PHE A 193 -15.07 2.78 6.70
C PHE A 193 -13.98 2.57 5.64
N GLY A 194 -13.63 3.62 4.88
CA GLY A 194 -12.62 3.58 3.84
C GLY A 194 -11.45 4.52 4.11
N ILE A 195 -10.21 4.06 3.90
CA ILE A 195 -8.98 4.84 4.10
C ILE A 195 -8.25 5.04 2.77
N CYS A 196 -7.85 6.27 2.45
CA CYS A 196 -7.08 6.61 1.24
C CYS A 196 -7.80 6.13 -0.04
N LEU A 197 -7.31 5.09 -0.71
CA LEU A 197 -8.01 4.48 -1.85
C LEU A 197 -9.41 4.01 -1.45
N GLY A 198 -9.60 3.44 -0.27
CA GLY A 198 -10.92 3.05 0.22
C GLY A 198 -11.90 4.22 0.35
N HIS A 199 -11.43 5.43 0.68
CA HIS A 199 -12.27 6.63 0.67
C HIS A 199 -12.69 7.00 -0.76
N GLN A 200 -11.78 6.88 -1.73
CA GLN A 200 -12.07 7.14 -3.15
C GLN A 200 -13.07 6.12 -3.70
N LEU A 201 -12.87 4.82 -3.42
CA LEU A 201 -13.78 3.74 -3.84
C LEU A 201 -15.18 3.92 -3.25
N LEU A 202 -15.27 4.27 -1.97
CA LEU A 202 -16.54 4.57 -1.31
C LEU A 202 -17.25 5.77 -1.97
N SER A 203 -16.48 6.82 -2.30
CA SER A 203 -17.02 8.00 -3.00
C SER A 203 -17.51 7.65 -4.41
N MET A 204 -16.77 6.81 -5.14
CA MET A 204 -17.17 6.35 -6.47
C MET A 204 -18.40 5.44 -6.43
N ALA A 205 -18.54 4.63 -5.38
CA ALA A 205 -19.71 3.78 -5.18
C ALA A 205 -21.01 4.60 -5.10
N ILE A 206 -20.97 5.81 -4.52
CA ILE A 206 -22.11 6.74 -4.47
C ILE A 206 -22.21 7.68 -5.68
N GLY A 207 -21.43 7.46 -6.74
CA GLY A 207 -21.51 8.19 -8.00
C GLY A 207 -20.57 9.39 -8.14
N CYS A 208 -19.66 9.63 -7.20
CA CYS A 208 -18.64 10.68 -7.35
C CYS A 208 -17.59 10.28 -8.41
N LYS A 209 -16.89 11.28 -8.94
CA LYS A 209 -15.78 11.10 -9.88
C LYS A 209 -14.45 11.43 -9.21
N THR A 210 -13.43 10.67 -9.57
CA THR A 210 -12.04 10.93 -9.17
C THR A 210 -11.28 11.59 -10.31
N TYR A 211 -10.18 12.28 -9.97
CA TYR A 211 -9.27 12.85 -10.96
C TYR A 211 -7.84 12.77 -10.44
N LYS A 212 -6.87 12.67 -11.36
CA LYS A 212 -5.45 12.65 -11.01
C LYS A 212 -4.99 14.05 -10.60
N MET A 213 -4.44 14.18 -9.40
CA MET A 213 -3.87 15.43 -8.93
C MET A 213 -2.60 15.78 -9.72
N LYS A 214 -2.25 17.08 -9.79
CA LYS A 214 -1.01 17.55 -10.45
C LYS A 214 0.22 16.88 -9.82
N TYR A 215 0.25 16.85 -8.50
CA TYR A 215 1.17 16.08 -7.65
C TYR A 215 0.37 15.60 -6.43
N GLY A 216 0.77 14.48 -5.83
CA GLY A 216 0.07 13.91 -4.66
C GLY A 216 0.14 14.80 -3.41
N ASN A 217 -0.63 14.46 -2.39
CA ASN A 217 -0.56 15.09 -1.06
C ASN A 217 0.53 14.46 -0.19
#